data_AF-A0A8X6IWM1-F1
#
_entry.id   AF-A0A8X6IWM1-F1
#
_cell.length_a   1.000
_cell.length_b   1.000
_cell.length_c   1.000
_cell.angle_alpha   90.00
_cell.angle_beta   90.00
_cell.angle_gamma   90.00
#
_symmetry.space_group_name_H-M   'P 1'
#
loop_
_entity.id
_entity.type
_entity.pdbx_description
1 polymer ?
#
loop_
_entity_poly.entity_id
_entity_poly.type
_entity_poly.pdbx_seq_one_letter_code
_entity_poly.pdbx_strand_id
1 'polypeptide(L)'
;MSGTHMSYFLLESDAGKKKYIPKRWILMALGFFGFFNVYAMRVNLSVAMVAMVKQPVEHEISDSSSVACRELIKPTRKNDRLTLMSERTGEFDWDISTQATILGSFFYGYVITQIPGGNISERYGAKWLFGIGTILGVTNGIGNLAGFLAPAYVGIITGKGQTVNNWRIVFLTASALLTVSGLVFNFFCTAELQPWGISETAVERTKDDDSESVPMIDDTS
;
A
#
# COMPACT_ATOMS: atom_id res chain seq x y z
N MET A 1 -70.17 -2.43 -3.23
CA MET A 1 -69.18 -1.64 -3.99
C MET A 1 -67.90 -1.52 -3.17
N SER A 2 -67.06 -2.54 -3.30
CA SER A 2 -65.78 -2.74 -2.63
C SER A 2 -64.70 -2.33 -3.62
N GLY A 3 -64.17 -1.12 -3.47
CA GLY A 3 -63.35 -0.51 -4.54
C GLY A 3 -62.26 0.46 -4.10
N THR A 4 -62.18 0.83 -2.81
CA THR A 4 -61.20 1.83 -2.34
C THR A 4 -60.13 1.29 -1.40
N HIS A 5 -60.25 0.04 -0.91
CA HIS A 5 -59.24 -0.54 -0.01
C HIS A 5 -58.08 -1.27 -0.71
N MET A 6 -58.23 -1.62 -2.00
CA MET A 6 -57.22 -2.39 -2.74
C MET A 6 -56.16 -1.51 -3.42
N SER A 7 -56.40 -0.20 -3.52
CA SER A 7 -55.47 0.77 -4.12
C SER A 7 -54.37 1.23 -3.16
N TYR A 8 -54.62 1.19 -1.85
CA TYR A 8 -53.61 1.56 -0.84
C TYR A 8 -52.55 0.48 -0.63
N PHE A 9 -52.85 -0.79 -0.92
CA PHE A 9 -51.90 -1.88 -0.76
C PHE A 9 -50.84 -1.95 -1.89
N LEU A 10 -51.10 -1.30 -3.03
CA LEU A 10 -50.18 -1.28 -4.16
C LEU A 10 -49.25 -0.05 -4.22
N LEU A 11 -49.45 0.95 -3.35
CA LEU A 11 -48.60 2.16 -3.33
C LEU A 11 -47.54 2.16 -2.21
N GLU A 12 -47.59 1.21 -1.27
CA GLU A 12 -46.57 1.08 -0.21
C GLU A 12 -45.45 0.06 -0.57
N SER A 13 -45.37 -0.39 -1.83
CA SER A 13 -44.37 -1.39 -2.26
C SER A 13 -43.09 -0.81 -2.88
N ASP A 14 -43.00 0.50 -3.09
CA ASP A 14 -41.83 1.14 -3.73
C ASP A 14 -41.21 2.28 -2.91
N ALA A 15 -41.27 2.17 -1.58
CA ALA A 15 -40.38 2.94 -0.71
C ALA A 15 -38.93 2.47 -0.94
N GLY A 16 -38.21 3.25 -1.77
CA GLY A 16 -36.85 2.98 -2.25
C GLY A 16 -35.93 2.36 -1.19
N LYS A 17 -35.63 1.07 -1.37
CA LYS A 17 -34.58 0.38 -0.63
C LYS A 17 -33.26 1.09 -0.92
N LYS A 18 -32.76 1.88 0.03
CA LYS A 18 -31.36 2.36 0.01
C LYS A 18 -30.48 1.13 -0.22
N LYS A 19 -29.76 1.08 -1.34
CA LYS A 19 -28.79 0.02 -1.65
C LYS A 19 -27.62 0.13 -0.68
N TYR A 20 -27.74 -0.50 0.49
CA TYR A 20 -26.63 -0.66 1.40
C TYR A 20 -25.68 -1.71 0.82
N ILE A 21 -24.45 -1.31 0.52
CA ILE A 21 -23.38 -2.25 0.22
C ILE A 21 -23.10 -3.03 1.51
N PRO A 22 -23.15 -4.38 1.50
CA PRO A 22 -22.87 -5.13 2.71
C PRO A 22 -21.42 -4.89 3.15
N LYS A 23 -21.22 -4.53 4.42
CA LYS A 23 -19.89 -4.25 5.02
C LYS A 23 -18.84 -5.34 4.77
N ARG A 24 -19.26 -6.59 4.56
CA ARG A 24 -18.40 -7.73 4.22
C ARG A 24 -17.66 -7.52 2.88
N TRP A 25 -18.32 -6.97 1.86
CA TRP A 25 -17.70 -6.70 0.57
C TRP A 25 -16.67 -5.57 0.64
N ILE A 26 -16.95 -4.55 1.45
CA ILE A 26 -16.01 -3.45 1.69
C ILE A 26 -14.75 -3.98 2.38
N LEU A 27 -14.89 -4.84 3.40
CA LEU A 27 -13.76 -5.48 4.06
C LEU A 27 -12.98 -6.42 3.14
N MET A 28 -13.65 -7.18 2.27
CA MET A 28 -12.99 -8.03 1.28
C MET A 28 -12.19 -7.20 0.28
N ALA A 29 -12.76 -6.10 -0.23
CA ALA A 29 -12.10 -5.21 -1.17
C ALA A 29 -10.90 -4.48 -0.54
N LEU A 30 -11.07 -3.96 0.68
CA LEU A 30 -10.00 -3.32 1.43
C LEU A 30 -8.87 -4.30 1.76
N GLY A 31 -9.20 -5.51 2.21
CA GLY A 31 -8.24 -6.57 2.45
C GLY A 31 -7.49 -6.96 1.18
N PHE A 32 -8.22 -7.21 0.08
CA PHE A 32 -7.62 -7.54 -1.22
C PHE A 32 -6.63 -6.47 -1.69
N PHE A 33 -7.02 -5.20 -1.67
CA PHE A 33 -6.15 -4.11 -2.11
C PHE A 33 -4.96 -3.90 -1.17
N GLY A 34 -5.18 -4.02 0.15
CA GLY A 34 -4.12 -3.96 1.15
C GLY A 34 -3.07 -5.05 0.96
N PHE A 35 -3.49 -6.31 0.80
CA PHE A 35 -2.58 -7.41 0.51
C PHE A 35 -1.86 -7.21 -0.83
N PHE A 36 -2.59 -6.83 -1.89
CA PHE A 36 -2.00 -6.56 -3.21
C PHE A 36 -0.87 -5.51 -3.11
N ASN A 37 -1.11 -4.39 -2.43
CA ASN A 37 -0.10 -3.33 -2.27
C ASN A 37 1.13 -3.80 -1.48
N VAL A 38 0.96 -4.56 -0.40
CA VAL A 38 2.08 -5.12 0.37
C VAL A 38 2.92 -6.09 -0.47
N TYR A 39 2.28 -6.95 -1.27
CA TYR A 39 2.98 -7.84 -2.19
C TYR A 39 3.67 -7.08 -3.33
N ALA A 40 3.08 -6.01 -3.85
CA ALA A 40 3.71 -5.17 -4.89
C ALA A 40 5.01 -4.53 -4.37
N MET A 41 5.01 -3.97 -3.15
CA MET A 41 6.22 -3.42 -2.53
C MET A 41 7.32 -4.47 -2.35
N ARG A 42 6.95 -5.74 -2.10
CA ARG A 42 7.91 -6.85 -2.02
C ARG A 42 8.65 -7.08 -3.35
N VAL A 43 7.96 -6.96 -4.48
CA VAL A 43 8.55 -7.16 -5.82
C VAL A 43 9.52 -6.01 -6.17
N ASN A 44 9.24 -4.79 -5.70
CA ASN A 44 10.11 -3.63 -5.93
C ASN A 44 11.55 -3.86 -5.44
N LEU A 45 11.75 -4.55 -4.30
CA LEU A 45 13.08 -4.84 -3.77
C LEU A 45 13.86 -5.78 -4.70
N SER A 46 13.24 -6.87 -5.18
CA SER A 46 13.89 -7.80 -6.10
C SER A 46 14.24 -7.16 -7.44
N VAL A 47 13.37 -6.29 -7.97
CA VAL A 47 13.62 -5.58 -9.23
C VAL A 47 14.71 -4.53 -9.06
N ALA A 48 14.71 -3.80 -7.94
CA ALA A 48 15.74 -2.82 -7.62
C ALA A 48 17.13 -3.46 -7.50
N MET A 49 17.24 -4.64 -6.86
CA MET A 49 18.52 -5.36 -6.76
C MET A 49 19.13 -5.70 -8.13
N VAL A 50 18.30 -6.09 -9.10
CA VAL A 50 18.76 -6.38 -10.47
C VAL A 50 19.27 -5.13 -11.20
N ALA A 51 18.72 -3.96 -10.86
CA ALA A 51 19.17 -2.69 -11.42
C ALA A 51 20.40 -2.10 -10.70
N MET A 52 20.59 -2.39 -9.41
CA MET A 52 21.67 -1.81 -8.60
C MET A 52 22.98 -2.59 -8.64
N VAL A 53 22.98 -3.85 -9.09
CA VAL A 53 24.18 -4.70 -9.15
C VAL A 53 24.68 -4.89 -10.58
N LYS A 54 26.00 -4.82 -10.75
CA LYS A 54 26.64 -5.16 -12.02
C LYS A 54 26.41 -6.63 -12.35
N GLN A 55 25.91 -6.89 -13.56
CA GLN A 55 25.80 -8.25 -14.07
C GLN A 55 27.15 -8.71 -14.62
N PRO A 56 27.64 -9.90 -14.25
CA PRO A 56 28.88 -10.41 -14.81
C PRO A 56 28.74 -10.55 -16.33
N VAL A 57 29.76 -10.11 -17.05
CA VAL A 57 29.87 -10.34 -18.49
C VAL A 57 30.28 -11.80 -18.65
N GLU A 58 29.34 -12.66 -19.05
CA GLU A 58 29.64 -13.99 -19.55
C GLU A 58 30.49 -13.83 -20.82
N HIS A 59 31.80 -13.87 -20.67
CA HIS A 59 32.69 -13.95 -21.82
C HIS A 59 32.73 -15.43 -22.25
N GLU A 60 31.72 -15.87 -22.99
CA GLU A 60 31.87 -17.09 -23.77
C GLU A 60 32.92 -16.82 -24.86
N ILE A 61 34.19 -17.05 -24.52
CA ILE A 61 35.14 -17.52 -25.51
C ILE A 61 34.82 -19.00 -25.71
N SER A 62 33.73 -19.27 -26.43
CA SER A 62 33.58 -20.57 -27.09
C SER A 62 34.54 -20.54 -28.28
N ASP A 63 35.78 -20.93 -28.00
CA ASP A 63 36.79 -21.25 -28.99
C ASP A 63 36.32 -22.50 -29.78
N SER A 64 35.34 -22.31 -30.67
CA SER A 64 34.82 -23.36 -31.54
C SER A 64 34.11 -22.79 -32.78
N SER A 65 34.68 -21.78 -33.42
CA SER A 65 34.28 -21.41 -34.78
C SER A 65 35.50 -21.03 -35.62
N SER A 66 35.96 -22.02 -36.38
CA SER A 66 36.73 -21.96 -37.64
C SER A 66 37.72 -20.79 -37.85
N VAL A 67 38.97 -21.17 -38.11
CA VAL A 67 40.12 -20.37 -38.59
C VAL A 67 39.81 -19.45 -39.78
N ALA A 68 38.67 -19.61 -40.46
CA ALA A 68 38.29 -18.87 -41.67
C ALA A 68 37.93 -17.38 -41.47
N CYS A 69 37.69 -16.90 -40.24
CA CYS A 69 37.37 -15.47 -39.99
C CYS A 69 38.49 -14.69 -39.28
N ARG A 70 39.76 -15.14 -39.37
CA ARG A 70 40.89 -14.45 -38.71
C ARG A 70 41.58 -13.36 -39.55
N GLU A 71 41.22 -13.15 -40.82
CA GLU A 71 41.94 -12.21 -41.70
C GLU A 71 41.20 -10.93 -42.15
N LEU A 72 39.99 -10.63 -41.66
CA LEU A 72 39.30 -9.38 -42.03
C LEU A 72 39.10 -8.36 -40.90
N ILE A 73 39.88 -8.43 -39.82
CA ILE A 73 39.93 -7.35 -38.82
C ILE A 73 41.39 -6.96 -38.56
N LYS A 74 41.90 -6.02 -39.37
CA LYS A 74 43.08 -5.23 -38.99
C LYS A 74 42.74 -4.40 -37.74
N PRO A 75 43.65 -4.23 -36.76
CA PRO A 75 43.38 -3.40 -35.60
C PRO A 75 43.43 -1.94 -36.05
N THR A 76 42.27 -1.41 -36.46
CA THR A 76 42.14 0.02 -36.67
C THR A 76 41.96 0.65 -35.30
N ARG A 77 43.03 1.26 -34.81
CA ARG A 77 43.05 2.21 -33.70
C ARG A 77 41.99 3.28 -33.94
N LYS A 78 40.79 3.07 -33.43
CA LYS A 78 39.79 4.10 -33.16
C LYS A 78 39.61 4.16 -31.65
N ASN A 79 40.38 5.05 -31.03
CA ASN A 79 39.91 5.70 -29.83
C ASN A 79 38.51 6.27 -30.14
N ASP A 80 37.59 6.15 -29.18
CA ASP A 80 36.24 6.72 -29.13
C ASP A 80 35.04 5.86 -29.53
N ARG A 81 35.15 4.53 -29.66
CA ARG A 81 33.96 3.64 -29.66
C ARG A 81 34.09 2.31 -28.90
N LEU A 82 35.08 2.16 -28.01
CA LEU A 82 35.15 1.05 -27.05
C LEU A 82 34.75 1.49 -25.62
N THR A 83 33.80 2.42 -25.55
CA THR A 83 33.10 2.88 -24.34
C THR A 83 31.58 2.89 -24.56
N LEU A 84 31.12 2.32 -25.69
CA LEU A 84 29.73 2.44 -26.20
C LEU A 84 28.99 1.10 -26.32
N MET A 85 29.33 0.13 -25.48
CA MET A 85 28.36 -0.85 -25.00
C MET A 85 28.41 -0.82 -23.48
N SER A 86 27.66 0.15 -22.95
CA SER A 86 26.84 -0.03 -21.77
C SER A 86 27.53 -0.79 -20.64
N GLU A 87 28.24 -0.04 -19.80
CA GLU A 87 28.19 -0.29 -18.36
C GLU A 87 26.73 -0.66 -18.04
N ARG A 88 26.45 -1.92 -17.73
CA ARG A 88 25.14 -2.33 -17.21
C ARG A 88 25.09 -1.70 -15.82
N THR A 89 24.60 -0.46 -15.75
CA THR A 89 24.80 0.48 -14.64
C THR A 89 24.06 0.03 -13.38
N GLY A 90 24.56 -1.00 -12.72
CA GLY A 90 24.52 -1.14 -11.28
C GLY A 90 25.77 -0.50 -10.69
N GLU A 91 25.63 0.30 -9.64
CA GLU A 91 26.76 0.97 -8.98
C GLU A 91 27.60 -0.03 -8.17
N PHE A 92 26.98 -1.10 -7.67
CA PHE A 92 27.58 -1.97 -6.67
C PHE A 92 28.08 -3.31 -7.24
N ASP A 93 29.33 -3.67 -6.91
CA ASP A 93 29.93 -4.98 -7.18
C ASP A 93 29.63 -5.97 -6.03
N TRP A 94 28.35 -6.17 -5.71
CA TRP A 94 27.95 -7.07 -4.63
C TRP A 94 28.05 -8.54 -5.06
N ASP A 95 28.76 -9.33 -4.26
CA ASP A 95 28.79 -10.80 -4.41
C ASP A 95 27.38 -11.40 -4.28
N ILE A 96 27.17 -12.54 -4.93
CA ILE A 96 25.89 -13.29 -4.92
C ILE A 96 25.48 -13.59 -3.47
N SER A 97 26.43 -13.86 -2.58
CA SER A 97 26.17 -14.11 -1.15
C SER A 97 25.63 -12.86 -0.45
N THR A 98 26.16 -11.68 -0.77
CA THR A 98 25.67 -10.40 -0.24
C THR A 98 24.28 -10.07 -0.78
N GLN A 99 24.05 -10.28 -2.08
CA GLN A 99 22.73 -10.10 -2.70
C GLN A 99 21.69 -11.01 -2.07
N ALA A 100 22.02 -12.29 -1.87
CA ALA A 100 21.17 -13.27 -1.23
C ALA A 100 20.91 -12.93 0.24
N THR A 101 21.88 -12.35 0.95
CA THR A 101 21.70 -11.89 2.33
C THR A 101 20.77 -10.68 2.40
N ILE A 102 20.90 -9.71 1.48
CA ILE A 102 20.02 -8.54 1.42
C ILE A 102 18.59 -8.98 1.10
N LEU A 103 18.39 -9.83 0.09
CA LEU A 103 17.07 -10.35 -0.25
C LEU A 103 16.52 -11.30 0.84
N GLY A 104 17.41 -12.03 1.52
CA GLY A 104 17.12 -12.92 2.63
C GLY A 104 16.72 -12.20 3.92
N SER A 105 17.27 -11.01 4.18
CA SER A 105 16.99 -10.18 5.38
C SER A 105 15.50 -9.96 5.61
N PHE A 106 14.74 -9.88 4.52
CA PHE A 106 13.30 -9.75 4.53
C PHE A 106 12.59 -10.95 5.17
N PHE A 107 13.06 -12.17 4.89
CA PHE A 107 12.51 -13.39 5.49
C PHE A 107 12.83 -13.48 6.98
N TYR A 108 14.02 -13.04 7.40
CA TYR A 108 14.34 -12.91 8.82
C TYR A 108 13.41 -11.92 9.53
N GLY A 109 13.13 -10.77 8.91
CA GLY A 109 12.16 -9.79 9.41
C GLY A 109 10.76 -10.38 9.55
N TYR A 110 10.30 -11.19 8.60
CA TYR A 110 9.01 -11.86 8.71
C TYR A 110 8.92 -12.79 9.91
N VAL A 111 9.93 -13.63 10.14
CA VAL A 111 9.94 -14.55 11.28
C VAL A 111 9.91 -13.74 12.59
N ILE A 112 10.75 -12.70 12.68
CA ILE A 112 10.83 -11.84 13.88
C ILE A 112 9.53 -11.09 14.13
N THR A 113 8.79 -10.69 13.10
CA THR A 113 7.55 -9.90 13.26
C THR A 113 6.32 -10.79 13.49
N GLN A 114 6.32 -12.03 12.97
CA GLN A 114 5.21 -12.97 13.15
C GLN A 114 5.06 -13.44 14.61
N ILE A 115 6.17 -13.69 15.32
CA ILE A 115 6.16 -14.14 16.73
C ILE A 115 5.47 -13.10 17.65
N PRO A 116 5.88 -11.82 17.70
CA PRO A 116 5.19 -10.80 18.47
C PRO A 116 3.83 -10.45 17.87
N GLY A 117 3.66 -10.48 16.55
CA GLY A 117 2.38 -10.23 15.88
C GLY A 117 1.29 -11.21 16.32
N GLY A 118 1.63 -12.48 16.48
CA GLY A 118 0.74 -13.51 17.03
C GLY A 118 0.31 -13.18 18.47
N ASN A 119 1.26 -12.86 19.35
CA ASN A 119 0.97 -12.49 20.74
C ASN A 119 0.10 -11.23 20.86
N ILE A 120 0.31 -10.24 19.98
CA ILE A 120 -0.51 -9.01 19.94
C ILE A 120 -1.93 -9.34 19.45
N SER A 121 -2.09 -10.33 18.56
CA SER A 121 -3.40 -10.77 18.05
C SER A 121 -4.29 -11.43 19.09
N GLU A 122 -3.68 -12.09 20.05
CA GLU A 122 -4.38 -12.69 21.18
C GLU A 122 -4.77 -11.65 22.23
N ARG A 123 -3.92 -10.65 22.48
CA ARG A 123 -4.17 -9.62 23.51
C ARG A 123 -5.11 -8.50 23.08
N TYR A 124 -4.99 -8.00 21.85
CA TYR A 124 -5.76 -6.85 21.37
C TYR A 124 -6.93 -7.25 20.45
N GLY A 125 -7.08 -8.55 20.17
CA GLY A 125 -8.12 -9.09 19.29
C GLY A 125 -7.84 -8.84 17.81
N ALA A 126 -8.15 -9.83 16.97
CA ALA A 126 -7.88 -9.82 15.53
C ALA A 126 -8.54 -8.64 14.77
N LYS A 127 -9.65 -8.09 15.29
CA LYS A 127 -10.39 -6.99 14.68
C LYS A 127 -9.56 -5.70 14.58
N TRP A 128 -8.87 -5.33 15.65
CA TRP A 128 -8.08 -4.10 15.72
C TRP A 128 -6.83 -4.19 14.86
N LEU A 129 -6.12 -5.32 14.92
CA LEU A 129 -4.94 -5.56 14.09
C LEU A 129 -5.27 -5.59 12.61
N PHE A 130 -6.33 -6.32 12.22
CA PHE A 130 -6.75 -6.37 10.83
C PHE A 130 -7.22 -5.01 10.33
N GLY A 131 -7.98 -4.27 11.14
CA GLY A 131 -8.44 -2.93 10.82
C GLY A 131 -7.29 -1.94 10.60
N ILE A 132 -6.38 -1.84 11.57
CA ILE A 132 -5.22 -0.94 11.50
C ILE A 132 -4.31 -1.34 10.33
N GLY A 133 -3.98 -2.62 10.21
CA GLY A 133 -3.12 -3.13 9.14
C GLY A 133 -3.69 -2.87 7.74
N THR A 134 -4.99 -3.04 7.56
CA THR A 134 -5.66 -2.78 6.28
C THR A 134 -5.68 -1.30 5.94
N ILE A 135 -6.00 -0.43 6.91
CA ILE A 135 -6.00 1.04 6.70
C ILE A 135 -4.59 1.53 6.36
N LEU A 136 -3.57 1.06 7.09
CA LEU A 136 -2.18 1.40 6.81
C LEU A 136 -1.75 0.92 5.42
N GLY A 137 -2.11 -0.31 5.05
CA GLY A 137 -1.79 -0.89 3.74
C GLY A 137 -2.42 -0.11 2.58
N VAL A 138 -3.69 0.27 2.70
CA VAL A 138 -4.40 1.08 1.69
C VAL A 138 -3.84 2.49 1.62
N THR A 139 -3.58 3.13 2.77
CA THR A 139 -3.00 4.49 2.83
C THR A 139 -1.61 4.52 2.19
N ASN A 140 -0.78 3.51 2.46
CA ASN A 140 0.53 3.37 1.83
C ASN A 140 0.40 3.20 0.30
N GLY A 141 -0.60 2.45 -0.18
CA GLY A 141 -0.86 2.29 -1.61
C GLY A 141 -1.24 3.60 -2.30
N ILE A 142 -2.11 4.39 -1.67
CA ILE A 142 -2.47 5.72 -2.17
C ILE A 142 -1.24 6.65 -2.17
N GLY A 143 -0.41 6.58 -1.13
CA GLY A 143 0.85 7.33 -1.03
C GLY A 143 1.84 6.99 -2.15
N ASN A 144 2.01 5.70 -2.48
CA ASN A 144 2.88 5.27 -3.58
C ASN A 144 2.40 5.76 -4.95
N LEU A 145 1.08 5.79 -5.18
CA LEU A 145 0.53 6.36 -6.40
C LEU A 145 0.81 7.86 -6.50
N ALA A 146 0.66 8.60 -5.39
CA ALA A 146 1.03 10.01 -5.34
C ALA A 146 2.53 10.22 -5.61
N GLY A 147 3.39 9.31 -5.13
CA GLY A 147 4.83 9.31 -5.40
C GLY A 147 5.21 9.15 -6.87
N PHE A 148 4.38 8.51 -7.69
CA PHE A 148 4.57 8.44 -9.15
C PHE A 148 4.00 9.66 -9.87
N LEU A 149 2.82 10.12 -9.45
CA LEU A 149 2.13 11.25 -10.09
C LEU A 149 2.85 12.58 -9.86
N ALA A 150 3.46 12.78 -8.69
CA ALA A 150 4.12 14.04 -8.36
C ALA A 150 5.32 14.37 -9.28
N PRO A 151 6.32 13.49 -9.48
CA PRO A 151 7.39 13.73 -10.45
C PRO A 151 6.89 13.87 -11.90
N ALA A 152 5.86 13.11 -12.29
CA ALA A 152 5.26 13.22 -13.62
C ALA A 152 4.62 14.60 -13.84
N TYR A 153 3.87 15.08 -12.86
CA TYR A 153 3.27 16.42 -12.89
C TYR A 153 4.34 17.52 -12.97
N VAL A 154 5.36 17.46 -12.10
CA VAL A 154 6.48 18.41 -12.11
C VAL A 154 7.22 18.35 -13.46
N GLY A 155 7.42 17.16 -14.02
CA GLY A 155 8.04 16.98 -15.33
C GLY A 155 7.26 17.66 -16.47
N ILE A 156 5.93 17.62 -16.46
CA ILE A 156 5.09 18.27 -17.47
C ILE A 156 5.21 19.80 -17.39
N ILE A 157 5.24 20.35 -16.17
CA ILE A 157 5.32 21.81 -15.96
C ILE A 157 6.73 22.33 -16.27
N THR A 158 7.76 21.61 -15.85
CA THR A 158 9.15 22.06 -15.97
C THR A 158 9.85 21.55 -17.23
N GLY A 159 9.21 20.68 -18.01
CA GLY A 159 9.75 20.10 -19.24
C GLY A 159 10.00 21.10 -20.38
N LYS A 160 9.31 22.27 -20.37
CA LYS A 160 9.54 23.36 -21.35
C LYS A 160 10.67 24.31 -20.94
N GLY A 161 11.24 24.15 -19.74
CA GLY A 161 12.36 24.94 -19.22
C GLY A 161 12.34 25.08 -17.70
N GLN A 162 13.51 24.90 -17.07
CA GLN A 162 13.73 25.02 -15.62
C GLN A 162 13.79 26.49 -15.18
N THR A 163 12.72 27.23 -15.41
CA THR A 163 12.61 28.66 -15.05
C THR A 163 11.95 28.86 -13.69
N VAL A 164 12.28 29.96 -13.01
CA VAL A 164 11.69 30.33 -11.71
C VAL A 164 10.16 30.46 -11.80
N ASN A 165 9.63 30.93 -12.93
CA ASN A 165 8.19 31.06 -13.14
C ASN A 165 7.47 29.69 -13.16
N ASN A 166 8.06 28.67 -13.77
CA ASN A 166 7.48 27.31 -13.80
C ASN A 166 7.52 26.66 -12.42
N TRP A 167 8.64 26.82 -11.69
CA TRP A 167 8.76 26.33 -10.31
C TRP A 167 7.78 27.03 -9.36
N ARG A 168 7.54 28.33 -9.54
CA ARG A 168 6.52 29.05 -8.77
C ARG A 168 5.13 28.45 -8.94
N ILE A 169 4.75 28.04 -10.15
CA ILE A 169 3.47 27.35 -10.41
C ILE A 169 3.41 26.00 -9.69
N VAL A 170 4.50 25.22 -9.72
CA VAL A 170 4.58 23.94 -8.99
C VAL A 170 4.38 24.14 -7.48
N PHE A 171 5.07 25.11 -6.88
CA PHE A 171 4.94 25.36 -5.44
C PHE A 171 3.58 25.95 -5.05
N LEU A 172 2.99 26.82 -5.89
CA LEU A 172 1.65 27.37 -5.65
C LEU A 172 0.56 26.29 -5.75
N THR A 173 0.66 25.40 -6.74
CA THR A 173 -0.30 24.30 -6.88
C THR A 173 -0.17 23.29 -5.74
N ALA A 174 1.04 22.96 -5.31
CA ALA A 174 1.28 22.09 -4.15
C ALA A 174 0.73 22.69 -2.85
N SER A 175 1.02 23.97 -2.57
CA SER A 175 0.51 24.65 -1.38
C SER A 175 -1.02 24.75 -1.38
N ALA A 176 -1.65 25.08 -2.52
CA ALA A 176 -3.11 25.09 -2.64
C ALA A 176 -3.73 23.71 -2.35
N LEU A 177 -3.18 22.63 -2.94
CA LEU A 177 -3.67 21.26 -2.70
C LEU A 177 -3.55 20.85 -1.24
N LEU A 178 -2.41 21.13 -0.59
CA LEU A 178 -2.18 20.81 0.81
C LEU A 178 -3.07 21.63 1.74
N THR A 179 -3.25 22.93 1.49
CA THR A 179 -4.15 23.78 2.27
C THR A 179 -5.60 23.32 2.15
N VAL A 180 -6.09 23.03 0.95
CA VAL A 180 -7.46 22.51 0.76
C VAL A 180 -7.64 21.16 1.45
N SER A 181 -6.70 20.23 1.29
CA SER A 181 -6.75 18.94 1.99
C SER A 181 -6.72 19.10 3.51
N GLY A 182 -5.90 20.02 4.02
CA GLY A 182 -5.82 20.32 5.44
C GLY A 182 -7.12 20.92 5.98
N LEU A 183 -7.77 21.80 5.21
CA LEU A 183 -9.07 22.36 5.59
C LEU A 183 -10.15 21.27 5.63
N VAL A 184 -10.22 20.40 4.61
CA VAL A 184 -11.16 19.28 4.60
C VAL A 184 -10.91 18.36 5.80
N PHE A 185 -9.65 18.04 6.12
CA PHE A 185 -9.32 17.26 7.30
C PHE A 185 -9.80 17.94 8.59
N ASN A 186 -9.55 19.24 8.77
CA ASN A 186 -9.98 19.95 9.97
C ASN A 186 -11.50 20.03 10.13
N PHE A 187 -12.26 20.16 9.03
CA PHE A 187 -13.73 20.24 9.10
C PHE A 187 -14.41 18.88 9.28
N PHE A 188 -13.84 17.81 8.72
CA PHE A 188 -14.51 16.51 8.66
C PHE A 188 -13.87 15.43 9.56
N CYS A 189 -12.68 15.68 10.13
CA CYS A 189 -12.08 14.73 11.06
C CYS A 189 -12.84 14.76 12.39
N THR A 190 -13.45 13.62 12.74
CA THR A 190 -13.90 13.35 14.10
C THR A 190 -13.01 12.30 14.73
N ALA A 191 -12.60 12.53 15.98
CA ALA A 191 -11.79 11.61 16.77
C ALA A 191 -12.66 10.70 17.65
N GLU A 192 -13.97 10.65 17.42
CA GLU A 192 -14.88 9.82 18.21
C GLU A 192 -14.58 8.33 18.01
N LEU A 193 -14.48 7.63 19.15
CA LEU A 193 -14.39 6.17 19.23
C LEU A 193 -15.56 5.57 18.47
N GLN A 194 -15.25 4.94 17.35
CA GLN A 194 -16.27 4.34 16.51
C GLN A 194 -16.90 3.15 17.24
N PRO A 195 -18.22 2.92 17.12
CA PRO A 195 -18.95 1.93 17.93
C PRO A 195 -18.49 0.49 17.71
N TRP A 196 -17.80 0.20 16.60
CA TRP A 196 -17.15 -1.09 16.39
C TRP A 196 -15.83 -1.25 17.16
N GLY A 197 -15.33 -0.24 17.85
CA GLY A 197 -14.10 -0.32 18.65
C GLY A 197 -14.31 -0.84 20.08
N ILE A 198 -15.53 -0.85 20.59
CA ILE A 198 -15.79 -1.26 21.98
C ILE A 198 -15.48 -2.76 22.12
N SER A 199 -14.57 -3.13 23.02
CA SER A 199 -14.34 -4.53 23.39
C SER A 199 -15.53 -5.03 24.21
N GLU A 200 -16.04 -6.23 23.93
CA GLU A 200 -17.19 -6.82 24.65
C GLU A 200 -16.98 -6.83 26.17
N THR A 201 -15.72 -6.88 26.62
CA THR A 201 -15.31 -6.75 28.03
C THR A 201 -15.74 -5.46 28.71
N ALA A 202 -15.92 -4.34 27.98
CA ALA A 202 -16.42 -3.09 28.55
C ALA A 202 -17.95 -3.12 28.74
N VAL A 203 -18.66 -3.88 27.88
CA VAL A 203 -20.12 -4.04 27.93
C VAL A 203 -20.51 -5.06 29.02
N GLU A 204 -19.68 -6.08 29.25
CA GLU A 204 -19.87 -7.03 30.36
C GLU A 204 -19.63 -6.38 31.72
N ARG A 205 -18.53 -5.63 31.93
CA ARG A 205 -18.31 -4.95 33.21
C ARG A 205 -19.45 -4.02 33.63
N THR A 206 -20.02 -3.28 32.69
CA THR A 206 -21.17 -2.41 32.98
C THR A 206 -22.42 -3.20 33.34
N LYS A 207 -22.63 -4.39 32.74
CA LYS A 207 -23.75 -5.26 33.10
C LYS A 207 -23.58 -5.88 34.49
N ASP A 208 -22.35 -6.24 34.85
CA ASP A 208 -22.05 -6.82 36.15
C ASP A 208 -22.21 -5.77 37.27
N ASP A 209 -21.70 -4.54 37.06
CA ASP A 209 -21.88 -3.41 37.98
C ASP A 209 -23.36 -3.03 38.18
N ASP A 210 -24.18 -3.08 37.11
CA ASP A 210 -25.62 -2.82 37.19
C ASP A 210 -26.36 -3.95 37.94
N SER A 211 -25.90 -5.20 37.82
CA SER A 211 -26.52 -6.37 38.46
C SER A 211 -26.23 -6.48 39.97
N GLU A 212 -25.11 -5.93 40.42
CA GLU A 212 -24.70 -5.95 41.84
C GLU A 212 -25.37 -4.84 42.68
N SER A 213 -26.02 -3.87 42.01
CA SER A 213 -26.66 -2.70 42.65
C SER A 213 -28.14 -2.87 43.02
N VAL A 214 -28.76 -4.02 42.74
CA VAL A 214 -30.16 -4.29 43.12
C VAL A 214 -30.17 -4.92 44.53
N PRO A 215 -30.46 -4.17 45.61
CA PRO A 215 -30.66 -4.78 46.91
C PRO A 215 -31.86 -5.73 46.82
N MET A 216 -31.64 -6.99 47.21
CA MET A 216 -32.71 -7.94 47.50
C MET A 216 -33.64 -7.30 48.52
N ILE A 217 -34.82 -6.87 48.09
CA ILE A 217 -35.90 -6.52 49.01
C ILE A 217 -36.28 -7.83 49.68
N ASP A 218 -35.96 -7.90 50.97
CA ASP A 218 -36.30 -9.00 51.85
C ASP A 218 -37.82 -8.95 52.08
N ASP A 219 -38.58 -9.67 51.26
CA ASP A 219 -40.00 -9.95 51.49
C ASP A 219 -40.10 -10.97 52.63
N THR A 220 -39.87 -10.50 53.86
CA THR A 220 -40.26 -11.19 55.08
C THR A 220 -41.18 -10.31 55.92
N SER A 221 -42.48 -10.49 55.75
CA SER A 221 -43.54 -10.46 56.79
C SER A 221 -44.89 -10.91 56.23
#